data_AF-A0A9E5UU90-F1
#
_entry.id   AF-A0A9E5UU90-F1
#
_cell.length_a   1.000
_cell.length_b   1.000
_cell.length_c   1.000
_cell.angle_alpha   90.00
_cell.angle_beta   90.00
_cell.angle_gamma   90.00
#
_symmetry.space_group_name_H-M   'P 1'
#
loop_
_entity.id
_entity.type
_entity.pdbx_description
1 polymer ?
#
loop_
_entity_poly.entity_id
_entity_poly.type
_entity_poly.pdbx_seq_one_letter_code
_entity_poly.pdbx_strand_id
1 'polypeptide(L)' 'MTIYKITNKINLKSYIGLTTKTVEIRWKKHVRDAVKAADVIKLSILRFENMELKILK' A
#
# COMPACT_ATOMS: atom_id res chain seq x y z
N MET A 1 1.45 11.55 -12.80
CA MET A 1 1.18 10.10 -12.70
C MET A 1 2.36 9.52 -11.96
N THR A 2 2.14 8.76 -10.89
CA THR A 2 3.20 8.34 -9.96
C THR A 2 3.12 6.84 -9.75
N ILE A 3 4.24 6.16 -10.01
CA ILE A 3 4.41 4.74 -9.69
C ILE A 3 5.00 4.63 -8.28
N TYR A 4 4.44 3.73 -7.48
CA TYR A 4 4.90 3.51 -6.12
C TYR A 4 4.98 2.01 -5.79
N LYS A 5 5.84 1.68 -4.84
CA LYS A 5 6.01 0.35 -4.26
C LYS A 5 5.70 0.38 -2.78
N ILE A 6 4.90 -0.58 -2.34
CA ILE A 6 4.66 -0.87 -0.94
C ILE A 6 5.34 -2.20 -0.62
N THR A 7 6.14 -2.28 0.43
CA THR A 7 6.78 -3.54 0.87
C THR A 7 6.39 -3.86 2.29
N ASN A 8 5.93 -5.08 2.52
CA ASN A 8 5.72 -5.61 3.87
C ASN A 8 7.08 -6.08 4.42
N LYS A 9 7.57 -5.45 5.49
CA LYS A 9 8.87 -5.73 6.12
C LYS A 9 8.94 -7.09 6.83
N ILE A 10 7.79 -7.71 7.15
CA ILE A 10 7.74 -9.02 7.82
C ILE A 10 8.02 -10.16 6.84
N ASN A 11 7.42 -10.10 5.64
CA ASN A 11 7.49 -11.19 4.65
C ASN A 11 8.12 -10.79 3.32
N LEU A 12 8.59 -9.55 3.20
CA LEU A 12 9.22 -8.94 2.03
C LEU A 12 8.36 -8.91 0.77
N LYS A 13 7.06 -9.22 0.85
CA LYS A 13 6.15 -9.12 -0.29
C LYS A 13 5.97 -7.66 -0.67
N SER A 14 6.08 -7.37 -1.97
CA SER A 14 5.89 -6.04 -2.52
C SER A 14 4.62 -5.94 -3.37
N TYR A 15 3.97 -4.79 -3.31
CA TYR A 15 2.88 -4.38 -4.19
C TYR A 15 3.33 -3.16 -4.99
N ILE A 16 3.12 -3.19 -6.31
CA ILE A 16 3.38 -2.05 -7.20
C ILE A 16 2.04 -1.44 -7.60
N GLY A 17 1.92 -0.13 -7.46
CA GLY A 17 0.72 0.60 -7.82
C GLY A 17 1.02 1.83 -8.66
N LEU A 18 -0.01 2.25 -9.40
CA LEU A 18 -0.05 3.48 -10.16
C LEU A 18 -1.13 4.40 -9.60
N THR A 19 -0.88 5.70 -9.58
CA THR A 19 -1.89 6.69 -9.26
C THR A 19 -1.74 7.97 -10.09
N THR A 20 -2.88 8.54 -10.49
CA THR A 20 -2.96 9.89 -11.06
C THR A 20 -3.12 10.96 -9.98
N LYS A 21 -3.47 10.56 -8.75
CA LYS A 21 -3.52 11.39 -7.53
C LYS A 21 -2.23 11.22 -6.73
N THR A 22 -2.12 11.91 -5.59
CA THR A 22 -0.99 11.73 -4.68
C THR A 22 -0.99 10.34 -4.04
N VAL A 23 0.18 9.87 -3.62
CA VAL A 23 0.36 8.53 -3.05
C VAL A 23 -0.36 8.42 -1.69
N GLU A 24 -0.42 9.51 -0.92
CA GLU A 24 -1.12 9.59 0.36
C GLU A 24 -2.63 9.38 0.18
N ILE A 25 -3.23 9.98 -0.85
CA ILE A 25 -4.66 9.79 -1.16
C ILE A 25 -4.90 8.33 -1.58
N ARG A 26 -4.04 7.78 -2.44
CA ARG A 26 -4.15 6.39 -2.89
C ARG A 26 -3.99 5.41 -1.73
N TRP A 27 -3.12 5.72 -0.79
CA TRP A 27 -2.89 4.96 0.43
C TRP A 27 -4.10 5.01 1.36
N LYS A 28 -4.67 6.19 1.65
CA LYS A 28 -5.91 6.32 2.44
C LYS A 28 -7.06 5.51 1.85
N LYS A 29 -7.17 5.46 0.52
CA LYS A 29 -8.14 4.61 -0.18
C LYS A 29 -7.87 3.13 0.08
N HIS A 30 -6.63 2.67 -0.08
CA HIS A 30 -6.26 1.27 0.20
C HIS A 30 -6.58 0.85 1.64
N VAL A 31 -6.31 1.71 2.63
CA VAL A 31 -6.67 1.47 4.03
C VAL A 31 -8.19 1.33 4.19
N ARG A 32 -8.95 2.28 3.63
CA ARG A 32 -10.43 2.26 3.69
C ARG A 32 -11.03 1.02 3.04
N ASP A 33 -10.50 0.63 1.88
CA ASP A 33 -10.99 -0.53 1.12
C ASP A 33 -10.57 -1.85 1.82
N ALA A 34 -9.40 -1.89 2.47
CA ALA A 34 -8.94 -3.05 3.24
C ALA A 34 -9.78 -3.35 4.49
N VAL A 35 -10.45 -2.34 5.07
CA VAL A 35 -11.43 -2.57 6.15
C VAL A 35 -12.65 -3.34 5.65
N LYS A 36 -12.96 -3.23 4.35
CA LYS A 36 -14.16 -3.84 3.73
C LYS A 36 -13.91 -5.21 3.11
N ALA A 37 -12.67 -5.59 2.81
CA ALA A 37 -12.34 -6.84 2.10
C ALA A 37 -11.45 -7.77 2.95
N ALA A 38 -11.61 -9.09 2.84
CA ALA A 38 -10.79 -10.11 3.50
C ALA A 38 -9.44 -10.39 2.78
N ASP A 39 -8.84 -9.36 2.20
CA ASP A 39 -7.80 -9.52 1.19
C ASP A 39 -6.36 -9.52 1.74
N VAL A 40 -5.40 -10.06 0.98
CA VAL A 40 -3.97 -10.16 1.36
C VAL A 40 -3.34 -8.80 1.69
N ILE A 41 -3.88 -7.73 1.09
CA ILE A 41 -3.52 -6.35 1.37
C ILE A 41 -3.90 -5.95 2.82
N LYS A 42 -4.97 -6.51 3.40
CA LYS A 42 -5.43 -6.29 4.78
C LYS A 42 -4.34 -6.59 5.80
N LEU A 43 -3.70 -7.76 5.70
CA LEU A 43 -2.63 -8.19 6.62
C LEU A 43 -1.40 -7.28 6.56
N SER A 44 -1.12 -6.74 5.39
CA SER A 44 0.04 -5.88 5.16
C SER A 44 -0.26 -4.44 5.61
N ILE A 45 -1.46 -3.91 5.32
CA ILE A 45 -1.83 -2.52 5.57
C ILE A 45 -2.23 -2.26 7.02
N LEU A 46 -2.88 -3.19 7.73
CA LEU A 46 -3.29 -2.99 9.12
C LEU A 46 -2.12 -2.88 10.11
N ARG A 47 -0.92 -3.34 9.72
CA ARG A 47 0.30 -3.21 10.52
C ARG A 47 1.23 -2.15 9.90
N PHE A 48 0.79 -0.89 9.93
CA PHE A 48 1.47 0.25 9.31
C PHE A 48 2.97 0.34 9.62
N GLU A 49 3.37 0.00 10.84
CA GLU A 49 4.77 0.00 11.29
C GLU A 49 5.66 -0.96 10.46
N ASN A 50 5.05 -1.97 9.85
CA ASN A 50 5.70 -3.00 9.06
C ASN A 50 5.66 -2.73 7.56
N MET A 51 5.24 -1.56 7.10
CA MET A 51 5.17 -1.22 5.67
C MET A 51 6.21 -0.15 5.30
N GLU A 52 6.83 -0.31 4.14
CA GLU A 52 7.68 0.71 3.53
C GLU A 52 7.09 1.16 2.19
N LEU A 53 6.90 2.46 2.03
CA LEU A 53 6.45 3.09 0.79
C LEU A 53 7.63 3.74 0.08
N LYS A 54 7.82 3.42 -1.20
CA LYS A 54 8.84 4.03 -2.06
C LYS A 54 8.21 4.51 -3.37
N ILE A 55 8.42 5.77 -3.74
CA ILE A 55 8.06 6.30 -5.05
C ILE A 55 9.13 5.85 -6.05
N LEU A 56 8.70 5.35 -7.21
CA LEU A 56 9.61 4.72 -8.19
C LEU A 56 9.91 5.60 -9.40
N LYS A 57 8.97 6.45 -9.83
CA LYS A 57 9.07 7.60 -10.75
C LYS A 57 7.67 8.02 -11.19
#